data_AF-A0A6L7TW24-F1
#
_entry.id   AF-A0A6L7TW24-F1
#
_cell.length_a   1.000
_cell.length_b   1.000
_cell.length_c   1.000
_cell.angle_alpha   90.00
_cell.angle_beta   90.00
_cell.angle_gamma   90.00
#
_symmetry.space_group_name_H-M   'P 1'
#
loop_
_entity.id
_entity.type
_entity.pdbx_description
1 polymer ?
#
loop_
_entity_poly.entity_id
_entity_poly.type
_entity_poly.pdbx_seq_one_letter_code
_entity_poly.pdbx_strand_id
1 'polypeptide(L)' 'MVVANAMEHYYTGKHPDVREEWIVRAIAKPNHIDNDGDDLYFSYVPEVEKWIRVVVANDRLLTAYIDRRPMTWWGIPK' A
#
# COMPACT_ATOMS: atom_id res chain seq x y z
N MET A 1 6.78 9.79 19.34
CA MET A 1 7.76 9.60 18.25
C MET A 1 7.61 8.18 17.75
N VAL A 2 6.86 7.94 16.68
CA VAL A 2 6.71 6.59 16.11
C VAL A 2 7.74 6.43 15.01
N VAL A 3 8.88 5.88 15.42
CA VAL A 3 9.80 5.00 14.70
C VAL A 3 9.79 5.12 13.16
N ALA A 4 10.60 6.04 12.64
CA ALA A 4 11.05 6.04 11.24
C ALA A 4 12.00 4.86 10.90
N ASN A 5 12.37 4.03 11.88
CA ASN A 5 13.34 2.92 11.76
C ASN A 5 12.75 1.58 11.27
N ALA A 6 11.42 1.44 11.15
CA ALA A 6 10.81 0.14 10.84
C ALA A 6 10.61 -0.11 9.32
N MET A 7 10.64 0.93 8.49
CA MET A 7 10.44 0.81 7.04
C MET A 7 11.70 0.43 6.27
N GLU A 8 12.88 0.61 6.86
CA GLU A 8 14.17 0.48 6.18
C GLU A 8 14.54 -0.97 5.80
N HIS A 9 13.86 -1.98 6.34
CA HIS A 9 14.32 -3.37 6.26
C HIS A 9 13.52 -4.35 5.38
N TYR A 10 12.43 -3.94 4.72
CA TYR A 10 11.53 -4.91 4.07
C TYR A 10 11.17 -4.55 2.63
N TYR A 11 12.20 -4.48 1.78
CA TYR A 11 12.08 -4.41 0.31
C TYR A 11 12.53 -5.74 -0.32
N THR A 12 11.74 -6.80 -0.22
CA THR A 12 11.98 -8.06 -0.97
C THR A 12 11.25 -8.11 -2.31
N GLY A 13 10.46 -7.09 -2.67
CA GLY A 13 9.90 -6.91 -4.01
C GLY A 13 10.51 -5.70 -4.69
N LYS A 14 11.46 -5.89 -5.61
CA LYS A 14 11.94 -4.84 -6.52
C LYS A 14 10.79 -4.41 -7.45
N HIS A 15 9.93 -3.49 -7.00
CA HIS A 15 9.00 -2.77 -7.87
C HIS A 15 9.56 -1.37 -8.12
N PRO A 16 10.43 -1.18 -9.13
CA PRO A 16 11.09 0.11 -9.39
C PRO A 16 10.11 1.26 -9.63
N ASP A 17 8.85 0.93 -9.95
CA ASP A 17 7.79 1.89 -10.25
C ASP A 17 7.04 2.39 -9.02
N VAL A 18 7.33 1.88 -7.81
CA VAL A 18 6.65 2.27 -6.56
C VAL A 18 7.61 2.99 -5.62
N ARG A 19 7.27 4.23 -5.28
CA ARG A 19 8.05 5.05 -4.35
C ARG A 19 7.67 4.76 -2.90
N GLU A 20 8.64 4.79 -2.01
CA GLU A 20 8.45 4.59 -0.56
C GLU A 20 7.42 5.56 0.02
N GLU A 21 7.44 6.82 -0.41
CA GLU A 21 6.50 7.85 0.03
C GLU A 21 5.03 7.48 -0.24
N TRP A 22 4.75 6.75 -1.32
CA TRP A 22 3.40 6.28 -1.67
C TRP A 22 2.94 5.15 -0.74
N ILE A 23 3.87 4.30 -0.30
CA ILE A 23 3.61 3.21 0.65
C ILE A 23 3.32 3.80 2.04
N VAL A 24 4.17 4.72 2.52
CA VAL A 24 3.96 5.44 3.78
C VAL A 24 2.57 6.10 3.79
N ARG A 25 2.23 6.80 2.70
CA ARG A 25 0.93 7.47 2.57
C ARG A 25 -0.23 6.49 2.61
N ALA A 26 -0.12 5.34 1.95
CA ALA A 26 -1.15 4.30 1.96
C ALA A 26 -1.38 3.74 3.37
N ILE A 27 -0.32 3.44 4.11
CA ILE A 27 -0.43 2.93 5.49
C ILE A 27 -0.96 4.01 6.45
N ALA A 28 -0.57 5.28 6.26
CA ALA A 28 -0.94 6.37 7.15
C ALA A 28 -2.39 6.86 7.01
N LYS A 29 -2.97 6.77 5.80
CA LYS A 29 -4.36 7.17 5.51
C LYS A 29 -5.03 6.17 4.57
N PRO A 30 -5.30 4.94 5.03
CA PRO A 30 -5.76 3.90 4.13
C PRO A 30 -7.25 3.98 3.88
N ASN A 31 -7.63 3.73 2.62
CA ASN A 31 -8.77 2.85 2.41
C ASN A 31 -8.27 1.44 2.76
N HIS A 32 -8.72 0.90 3.88
CA HIS A 32 -8.25 -0.38 4.43
C HIS A 32 -9.29 -1.48 4.18
N ILE A 33 -8.80 -2.65 3.78
CA ILE A 33 -9.59 -3.86 3.61
C ILE A 33 -8.84 -5.01 4.28
N ASP A 34 -9.52 -5.71 5.18
CA ASP A 34 -9.05 -6.98 5.72
C ASP A 34 -9.45 -8.11 4.75
N ASN A 35 -8.49 -8.90 4.31
CA ASN A 35 -8.69 -10.05 3.43
C ASN A 35 -7.98 -11.29 4.00
N ASP A 36 -8.70 -12.02 4.85
CA ASP A 36 -8.28 -13.31 5.41
C ASP A 36 -6.91 -13.25 6.10
N GLY A 37 -6.69 -12.20 6.91
CA GLY A 37 -5.44 -11.99 7.66
C GLY A 37 -4.38 -11.17 6.94
N ASP A 38 -4.64 -10.76 5.69
CA ASP A 38 -3.87 -9.74 4.99
C ASP A 38 -4.57 -8.38 5.09
N ASP A 39 -3.86 -7.39 5.63
CA ASP A 39 -4.26 -5.99 5.61
C ASP A 39 -3.88 -5.35 4.29
N LEU A 40 -4.90 -5.01 3.50
CA LEU A 40 -4.75 -4.31 2.22
C LEU A 40 -4.98 -2.82 2.44
N TYR A 41 -3.95 -2.01 2.22
CA TYR A 41 -4.01 -0.56 2.27
C TYR A 41 -3.96 0.03 0.86
N PHE A 42 -4.89 0.92 0.56
CA PHE A 42 -4.98 1.57 -0.74
C PHE A 42 -4.80 3.09 -0.61
N SER A 43 -4.07 3.68 -1.55
CA SER A 43 -3.95 5.13 -1.69
C SER A 43 -3.98 5.55 -3.15
N TYR A 44 -4.55 6.71 -3.42
CA TYR A 44 -4.46 7.31 -4.75
C TYR A 44 -3.17 8.13 -4.87
N VAL A 45 -2.46 7.94 -5.97
CA VAL A 45 -1.22 8.63 -6.34
C VAL A 45 -1.54 9.59 -7.49
N PRO A 46 -1.75 10.89 -7.22
CA PRO A 46 -2.17 11.86 -8.23
C PRO A 46 -1.14 12.04 -9.36
N GLU A 47 0.15 11.90 -9.06
CA GLU A 47 1.26 12.16 -9.97
C GLU A 47 1.25 11.23 -11.20
N VAL A 48 0.73 10.01 -11.02
CA VAL A 48 0.63 9.00 -12.08
C VAL A 48 -0.82 8.60 -12.36
N GLU A 49 -1.78 9.23 -11.68
CA GLU A 49 -3.21 8.92 -11.75
C GLU A 49 -3.50 7.42 -11.54
N LYS A 50 -2.86 6.81 -10.55
CA LYS A 50 -3.01 5.39 -10.22
C LYS A 50 -3.30 5.18 -8.75
N TRP A 51 -3.87 4.02 -8.45
CA TRP A 51 -3.97 3.52 -7.08
C TRP A 51 -2.75 2.66 -6.77
N ILE A 52 -2.17 2.85 -5.60
CA ILE A 52 -1.23 1.90 -5.01
C ILE A 52 -2.00 1.00 -4.06
N ARG A 53 -1.68 -0.30 -4.11
CA ARG A 53 -2.07 -1.27 -3.11
C ARG A 53 -0.84 -1.73 -2.35
N VAL A 54 -0.96 -1.74 -1.03
CA VAL A 54 0.06 -2.18 -0.09
C VAL A 54 -0.54 -3.34 0.71
N VAL A 55 0.16 -4.45 0.77
CA VAL A 55 -0.28 -5.65 1.49
C VAL A 55 0.62 -5.82 2.70
N VAL A 56 0.01 -5.87 3.88
CA VAL A 56 0.68 -6.09 5.16
C VAL A 56 0.10 -7.34 5.81
N ALA A 57 0.93 -8.21 6.34
CA ALA A 57 0.49 -9.36 7.10
C ALA A 57 1.40 -9.55 8.30
N ASN A 58 0.82 -9.89 9.46
CA ASN A 58 1.56 -10.06 10.72
C ASN A 58 2.50 -8.88 11.02
N ASP A 59 1.97 -7.66 10.91
CA ASP A 59 2.70 -6.39 11.11
C ASP A 59 3.89 -6.17 10.16
N ARG A 60 3.93 -6.88 9.02
CA ARG A 60 5.02 -6.79 8.03
C ARG A 60 4.50 -6.47 6.65
N LEU A 61 5.15 -5.51 5.99
CA LEU A 61 4.94 -5.24 4.56
C LEU A 61 5.33 -6.47 3.74
N LEU A 62 4.35 -7.06 3.06
CA LEU A 62 4.59 -8.17 2.13
C LEU A 62 4.91 -7.64 0.73
N THR A 63 4.10 -6.73 0.20
CA THR A 63 4.26 -6.20 -1.16
C THR A 63 3.54 -4.87 -1.35
N ALA A 64 4.00 -4.09 -2.32
CA ALA A 64 3.34 -2.88 -2.78
C ALA A 64 3.44 -2.75 -4.30
N TYR A 65 2.33 -2.44 -4.97
CA TYR A 65 2.28 -2.26 -6.42
C TYR A 65 1.14 -1.34 -6.86
N ILE A 66 1.27 -0.81 -8.07
CA ILE A 66 0.19 -0.10 -8.76
C ILE A 66 -0.95 -1.08 -9.05
N ASP A 67 -2.11 -0.83 -8.46
CA ASP A 67 -3.31 -1.59 -8.74
C ASP A 67 -3.86 -1.19 -10.12
N ARG A 68 -4.11 -2.20 -10.95
CA ARG A 68 -4.63 -2.02 -12.32
C ARG A 68 -6.16 -2.13 -12.36
N ARG A 69 -6.79 -2.56 -11.27
CA ARG A 69 -8.23 -2.75 -11.19
C ARG A 69 -8.91 -1.44 -10.76
N PRO A 70 -10.15 -1.19 -11.21
CA PRO A 70 -10.95 -0.10 -10.68
C PRO A 70 -11.20 -0.31 -9.18
N MET A 71 -11.21 0.76 -8.39
CA MET A 71 -11.40 0.68 -6.93
C MET A 71 -12.74 0.09 -6.50
N THR A 72 -13.76 0.19 -7.35
CA THR A 72 -15.06 -0.45 -7.13
C THR A 72 -14.97 -1.97 -7.02
N TRP A 73 -13.94 -2.60 -7.61
CA TRP A 73 -13.67 -4.03 -7.48
C TRP A 73 -13.28 -4.43 -6.06
N TRP A 74 -12.76 -3.47 -5.29
CA TRP A 74 -12.38 -3.59 -3.90
C TRP A 74 -13.43 -2.96 -2.96
N GLY A 75 -14.59 -2.55 -3.46
CA GLY A 75 -15.62 -1.89 -2.64
C GLY A 75 -15.24 -0.46 -2.18
N ILE A 76 -14.14 0.10 -2.70
CA ILE A 76 -13.73 1.47 -2.41
C ILE A 76 -14.44 2.41 -3.41
N PRO A 77 -15.29 3.33 -2.95
CA PRO A 77 -15.94 4.31 -3.83
C PRO A 77 -14.89 5.24 -4.45
N LYS A 78 -15.11 5.59 -5.72
CA LYS A 78 -14.21 6.42 -6.54
C LYS A 78 -14.09 7.84 -5.99
#